data_AF-A0AAN9ZFC2-F1
#
_entry.id   AF-A0AAN9ZFC2-F1
#
_cell.length_a   1.000
_cell.length_b   1.000
_cell.length_c   1.000
_cell.angle_alpha   90.00
_cell.angle_beta   90.00
_cell.angle_gamma   90.00
#
_symmetry.space_group_name_H-M   'P 1'
#
loop_
_entity.id
_entity.type
_entity.pdbx_description
1 polymer ?
#
loop_
_entity_poly.entity_id
_entity_poly.type
_entity_poly.pdbx_seq_one_letter_code
_entity_poly.pdbx_strand_id
1 'polypeptide(L)'
;MHVPPVKGIHCTQGLAHGEYEWKDPETEDEVVNIVYVDRDGNRTPVRGKVGDNVLYLAHRYNIEMEGACEASLACTTCHVYVKQEYFDKLPEADEVEDDLLDLAPFLKPTSRLGCQIILKKEYEGMEVTLPQATRNFYVDGHKPEPH
;
A
#
# COMPACT_ATOMS: atom_id res chain seq x y z
N MET A 1 -50.62 -33.02 22.79
CA MET A 1 -49.21 -32.69 22.47
C MET A 1 -49.24 -31.58 21.43
N HIS A 2 -49.06 -30.33 21.85
CA HIS A 2 -49.00 -29.16 20.97
C HIS A 2 -47.73 -28.41 21.38
N VAL A 3 -46.72 -28.46 20.52
CA VAL A 3 -45.41 -27.81 20.74
C VAL A 3 -45.52 -26.39 20.17
N PRO A 4 -45.22 -25.33 20.94
CA PRO A 4 -45.26 -23.95 20.43
C PRO A 4 -44.07 -23.67 19.49
N PRO A 5 -44.21 -22.73 18.54
CA PRO A 5 -43.16 -22.39 17.60
C PRO A 5 -42.02 -21.62 18.29
N VAL A 6 -40.79 -22.04 18.03
CA VAL A 6 -39.56 -21.39 18.49
C VAL A 6 -39.41 -20.02 17.81
N LYS A 7 -39.28 -18.97 18.62
CA LYS A 7 -38.91 -17.61 18.17
C LYS A 7 -37.51 -17.66 17.58
N GLY A 8 -37.39 -17.29 16.30
CA GLY A 8 -36.12 -17.19 15.59
C GLY A 8 -35.16 -16.25 16.33
N ILE A 9 -34.00 -16.78 16.68
CA ILE A 9 -32.87 -16.00 17.17
C ILE A 9 -32.32 -15.24 15.97
N HIS A 10 -32.48 -13.92 15.99
CA HIS A 10 -31.85 -13.02 15.03
C HIS A 10 -30.33 -13.14 15.19
N CYS A 11 -29.68 -13.86 14.28
CA CYS A 11 -28.23 -13.84 14.18
C CYS A 11 -27.86 -12.51 13.50
N THR A 12 -27.43 -11.54 14.29
CA THR A 12 -26.72 -10.37 13.78
C THR A 12 -25.58 -10.86 12.89
N GLN A 13 -25.53 -10.39 11.64
CA GLN A 13 -24.41 -10.65 10.75
C GLN A 13 -23.13 -10.27 11.51
N GLY A 14 -22.30 -11.28 11.81
CA GLY A 14 -20.96 -11.04 12.28
C GLY A 14 -20.25 -10.25 11.19
N LEU A 15 -19.89 -9.00 11.50
CA LEU A 15 -18.93 -8.26 10.71
C LEU A 15 -17.65 -9.09 10.73
N ALA A 16 -17.40 -9.80 9.64
CA ALA A 16 -16.17 -10.50 9.43
C ALA A 16 -15.04 -9.48 9.59
N HIS A 17 -14.08 -9.82 10.44
CA HIS A 17 -12.78 -9.17 10.47
C HIS A 17 -12.28 -9.04 9.03
N GLY A 18 -11.67 -7.90 8.70
CA GLY A 18 -11.18 -7.61 7.36
C GLY A 18 -10.15 -8.64 6.90
N GLU A 19 -10.64 -9.69 6.25
CA GLU A 19 -9.83 -10.58 5.44
C GLU A 19 -9.65 -9.83 4.12
N TYR A 20 -8.46 -9.30 3.88
CA TYR A 20 -8.07 -8.90 2.54
C TYR A 20 -7.95 -10.20 1.72
N GLU A 21 -9.09 -10.70 1.26
CA GLU A 21 -9.18 -11.87 0.38
C GLU A 21 -8.64 -11.46 -0.99
N TRP A 22 -7.44 -11.94 -1.29
CA TRP A 22 -6.81 -11.84 -2.60
C TRP A 22 -7.71 -12.50 -3.64
N LYS A 23 -8.24 -11.71 -4.57
CA LYS A 23 -8.99 -12.20 -5.73
C LYS A 23 -8.19 -11.89 -6.99
N ASP A 24 -7.78 -12.93 -7.71
CA ASP A 24 -7.23 -12.80 -9.06
C ASP A 24 -8.17 -11.92 -9.91
N PRO A 25 -7.63 -10.96 -10.69
CA PRO A 25 -8.46 -10.08 -11.52
C PRO A 25 -9.23 -10.92 -12.54
N GLU A 26 -10.56 -10.78 -12.54
CA GLU A 26 -11.45 -11.52 -13.44
C GLU A 26 -11.43 -10.91 -14.85
N THR A 27 -10.99 -9.65 -14.99
CA THR A 27 -10.94 -8.91 -16.26
C THR A 27 -9.70 -8.02 -16.39
N GLU A 28 -9.19 -7.85 -17.62
CA GLU A 28 -8.03 -6.97 -17.91
C GLU A 28 -8.30 -5.50 -17.57
N ASP A 29 -9.57 -5.08 -17.57
CA ASP A 29 -10.02 -3.74 -17.19
C ASP A 29 -9.74 -3.36 -15.72
N GLU A 30 -9.41 -4.32 -14.86
CA GLU A 30 -9.09 -4.10 -13.45
C GLU A 30 -7.58 -4.08 -13.16
N VAL A 31 -6.75 -4.26 -14.18
CA VAL A 31 -5.29 -4.25 -14.03
C VAL A 31 -4.74 -2.85 -14.28
N VAL A 32 -3.86 -2.40 -13.40
CA VAL A 32 -3.13 -1.14 -13.49
C VAL A 32 -1.64 -1.45 -13.47
N ASN A 33 -0.92 -1.02 -14.49
CA ASN A 33 0.53 -1.20 -14.56
C ASN A 33 1.23 -0.01 -13.90
N ILE A 34 2.18 -0.28 -13.00
CA ILE A 34 3.02 0.74 -12.40
C ILE A 34 4.48 0.33 -12.47
N VAL A 35 5.40 1.28 -12.37
CA VAL A 35 6.84 1.06 -12.41
C VAL A 35 7.45 1.50 -11.09
N TYR A 36 8.14 0.57 -10.43
CA TYR A 36 8.99 0.90 -9.30
C TYR A 36 10.40 1.19 -9.79
N VAL A 37 10.97 2.28 -9.32
CA VAL A 37 12.37 2.62 -9.51
C VAL A 37 13.06 2.43 -8.17
N ASP A 38 14.00 1.49 -8.10
CA ASP A 38 14.73 1.22 -6.87
C ASP A 38 15.80 2.29 -6.57
N ARG A 39 16.60 2.03 -5.54
CA ARG A 39 17.66 2.93 -5.06
C ARG A 39 18.84 3.00 -6.03
N ASP A 40 19.04 1.95 -6.82
CA ASP A 40 20.09 1.82 -7.83
C ASP A 40 19.64 2.35 -9.22
N GLY A 41 18.36 2.71 -9.36
CA GLY A 41 17.76 3.19 -10.59
C GLY A 41 17.21 2.09 -11.50
N ASN A 42 17.16 0.84 -11.04
CA ASN A 42 16.52 -0.25 -11.79
C ASN A 42 15.00 -0.04 -11.80
N ARG A 43 14.42 -0.23 -12.99
CA ARG A 43 13.00 -0.01 -13.24
C ARG A 43 12.30 -1.36 -13.33
N THR A 44 11.43 -1.65 -12.39
CA THR A 44 10.66 -2.90 -12.31
C THR A 44 9.19 -2.60 -12.63
N PRO A 45 8.71 -2.95 -13.83
CA PRO A 45 7.29 -2.85 -14.15
C PRO A 45 6.52 -3.96 -13.43
N VAL A 46 5.43 -3.60 -12.77
CA VAL A 46 4.56 -4.55 -12.09
C VAL A 46 3.11 -4.34 -12.49
N ARG A 47 2.31 -5.40 -12.32
CA ARG A 47 0.88 -5.40 -12.61
C ARG A 47 0.12 -5.47 -11.28
N GLY A 48 -0.57 -4.40 -10.94
CA GLY A 48 -1.46 -4.35 -9.77
C GLY A 48 -2.92 -4.42 -10.18
N LYS A 49 -3.79 -4.74 -9.23
CA LYS A 49 -5.25 -4.60 -9.39
C LYS A 49 -5.70 -3.23 -8.88
N VAL A 50 -6.76 -2.68 -9.46
CA VAL A 50 -7.46 -1.53 -8.85
C VAL A 50 -7.87 -1.90 -7.42
N GLY A 51 -7.53 -1.06 -6.45
CA GLY A 51 -7.73 -1.32 -5.03
C GLY A 51 -6.50 -1.91 -4.32
N ASP A 52 -5.46 -2.32 -5.05
CA ASP A 52 -4.22 -2.80 -4.43
C ASP A 52 -3.47 -1.65 -3.75
N ASN A 53 -2.84 -1.97 -2.64
CA ASN A 53 -1.97 -1.06 -1.92
C ASN A 53 -0.56 -1.08 -2.52
N VAL A 54 0.03 0.09 -2.79
CA VAL A 54 1.37 0.19 -3.40
C VAL A 54 2.47 -0.46 -2.53
N LEU A 55 2.34 -0.47 -1.20
CA LEU A 55 3.30 -1.18 -0.34
C LEU A 55 3.21 -2.71 -0.53
N TYR A 56 2.01 -3.28 -0.39
CA TYR A 56 1.83 -4.74 -0.52
C TYR A 56 2.12 -5.23 -1.93
N LEU A 57 1.83 -4.42 -2.94
CA LEU A 57 2.20 -4.71 -4.32
C LEU A 57 3.72 -4.76 -4.50
N ALA A 58 4.47 -3.85 -3.87
CA ALA A 58 5.94 -3.89 -3.90
C ALA A 58 6.47 -5.21 -3.31
N HIS A 59 5.94 -5.63 -2.16
CA HIS A 59 6.31 -6.89 -1.51
C HIS A 59 5.99 -8.11 -2.36
N ARG A 60 4.81 -8.14 -3.00
CA ARG A 60 4.41 -9.22 -3.92
C ARG A 60 5.39 -9.43 -5.08
N TYR A 61 6.01 -8.35 -5.55
CA TYR A 61 6.97 -8.37 -6.65
C TYR A 61 8.43 -8.37 -6.18
N ASN A 62 8.69 -8.64 -4.89
CA ASN A 62 10.04 -8.68 -4.29
C ASN A 62 10.84 -7.38 -4.49
N ILE A 63 10.16 -6.23 -4.50
CA ILE A 63 10.82 -4.93 -4.48
C ILE A 63 11.23 -4.63 -3.05
N GLU A 64 12.48 -4.19 -2.84
CA GLU A 64 13.07 -3.85 -1.52
C GLU A 64 12.51 -2.53 -0.94
N MET A 65 11.18 -2.45 -0.85
CA MET A 65 10.42 -1.40 -0.18
C MET A 65 10.13 -1.81 1.26
N GLU A 66 10.52 -0.98 2.22
CA GLU A 66 10.27 -1.28 3.62
C GLU A 66 8.83 -0.94 4.04
N GLY A 67 8.32 -1.62 5.05
CA GLY A 67 6.94 -1.49 5.51
C GLY A 67 6.76 -1.88 6.97
N ALA A 68 7.58 -1.33 7.86
CA ALA A 68 7.73 -1.82 9.24
C ALA A 68 6.43 -1.76 10.08
N CYS A 69 5.51 -0.85 9.76
CA CYS A 69 4.21 -0.75 10.45
C CYS A 69 3.04 -1.42 9.70
N GLU A 70 3.30 -2.15 8.61
CA GLU A 70 2.27 -2.89 7.87
C GLU A 70 1.07 -2.00 7.46
N ALA A 71 1.37 -0.84 6.87
CA ALA A 71 0.39 0.17 6.47
C ALA A 71 -0.45 0.81 7.60
N SER A 72 -0.05 0.68 8.87
CA SER A 72 -0.77 1.26 10.02
C SER A 72 -0.57 2.77 10.24
N LEU A 73 -0.04 3.51 9.25
CA LEU A 73 0.27 4.95 9.36
C LEU A 73 1.05 5.32 10.63
N ALA A 74 2.11 4.57 10.94
CA ALA A 74 2.90 4.73 12.16
C ALA A 74 4.42 4.82 11.91
N CYS A 75 4.86 4.80 10.65
CA CYS A 75 6.27 4.91 10.27
C CYS A 75 6.42 5.53 8.87
N THR A 76 7.66 5.85 8.49
CA THR A 76 8.02 6.41 7.18
C THR A 76 8.83 5.45 6.30
N THR A 77 8.88 4.16 6.65
CA THR A 77 9.71 3.20 5.90
C THR A 77 9.16 2.90 4.50
N CYS A 78 7.89 3.18 4.27
CA CYS A 78 7.21 3.05 2.97
C CYS A 78 7.25 4.34 2.14
N HIS A 79 8.10 5.29 2.49
CA HIS A 79 8.26 6.55 1.76
C HIS A 79 8.66 6.30 0.31
N VAL A 80 7.98 6.97 -0.62
CA VAL A 80 8.26 6.96 -2.06
C VAL A 80 8.16 8.35 -2.65
N TYR A 81 8.82 8.57 -3.77
CA TYR A 81 8.59 9.73 -4.63
C TYR A 81 7.67 9.33 -5.76
N VAL A 82 6.57 10.06 -5.92
CA VAL A 82 5.66 9.90 -7.05
C VAL A 82 6.07 10.87 -8.16
N LYS A 83 5.96 10.46 -9.42
CA LYS A 83 6.19 11.38 -10.54
C LYS A 83 5.10 12.46 -10.56
N GLN A 84 5.48 13.72 -10.81
CA GLN A 84 4.58 14.89 -10.73
C GLN A 84 3.26 14.71 -11.48
N GLU A 85 3.30 14.09 -12.67
CA GLU A 85 2.12 13.86 -13.52
C GLU A 85 1.03 12.97 -12.89
N TYR A 86 1.41 12.15 -11.90
CA TYR A 86 0.50 11.33 -11.11
C TYR A 86 0.27 11.91 -9.71
N PHE A 87 1.21 12.67 -9.17
CA PHE A 87 1.08 13.32 -7.87
C PHE A 87 -0.16 14.23 -7.81
N ASP A 88 -0.39 15.03 -8.85
CA ASP A 88 -1.55 15.94 -8.91
C ASP A 88 -2.91 15.20 -9.01
N LYS A 89 -2.89 13.88 -9.29
CA LYS A 89 -4.08 13.01 -9.33
C LYS A 89 -4.28 12.22 -8.03
N LEU A 90 -3.27 12.18 -7.17
CA LEU A 90 -3.40 11.57 -5.86
C LEU A 90 -4.25 12.47 -4.95
N PRO A 91 -5.02 11.89 -4.01
CA PRO A 91 -5.60 12.69 -2.94
C PRO A 91 -4.48 13.42 -2.19
N GLU A 92 -4.75 14.60 -1.63
CA GLU A 92 -3.79 15.28 -0.76
C GLU A 92 -3.42 14.37 0.42
N ALA A 93 -2.20 14.55 0.94
CA ALA A 93 -1.80 13.86 2.16
C ALA A 93 -2.63 14.36 3.34
N ASP A 94 -3.04 13.46 4.22
CA ASP A 94 -3.70 13.85 5.47
C ASP A 94 -2.66 14.45 6.44
N GLU A 95 -3.10 15.27 7.40
CA GLU A 95 -2.19 15.96 8.35
C GLU A 95 -1.25 14.98 9.08
N VAL A 96 -1.74 13.79 9.43
CA VAL A 96 -0.94 12.74 10.09
C VAL A 96 0.11 12.15 9.14
N GLU A 97 -0.20 12.02 7.84
CA GLU A 97 0.77 11.57 6.83
C GLU A 97 1.89 12.62 6.70
N ASP A 98 1.54 13.90 6.62
CA ASP A 98 2.51 15.00 6.51
C ASP A 98 3.42 15.11 7.74
N ASP A 99 2.84 15.04 8.95
CA ASP A 99 3.60 15.03 10.21
C ASP A 99 4.62 13.88 10.26
N LEU A 100 4.26 12.71 9.71
CA LEU A 100 5.18 11.59 9.59
C LEU A 100 6.23 11.86 8.51
N LEU A 101 5.84 12.33 7.33
CA LEU A 101 6.74 12.62 6.22
C LEU A 101 7.83 13.65 6.60
N ASP A 102 7.54 14.59 7.49
CA ASP A 102 8.54 15.53 8.03
C ASP A 102 9.71 14.83 8.77
N LEU A 103 9.48 13.61 9.26
CA LEU A 103 10.51 12.78 9.90
C LEU A 103 11.29 11.91 8.91
N ALA A 104 10.88 11.90 7.63
CA ALA A 104 11.48 11.09 6.58
C ALA A 104 12.78 11.72 6.04
N PRO A 105 13.83 10.92 5.81
CA PRO A 105 15.05 11.40 5.20
C PRO A 105 14.81 11.74 3.72
N PHE A 106 15.52 12.74 3.20
CA PHE A 106 15.44 13.13 1.77
C PHE A 106 14.02 13.48 1.29
N LEU A 107 13.21 14.12 2.13
CA LEU A 107 11.88 14.57 1.76
C LEU A 107 11.91 15.48 0.51
N LYS A 108 10.98 15.24 -0.41
CA LYS A 108 10.73 16.01 -1.63
C LYS A 108 9.26 16.42 -1.72
N PRO A 109 8.90 17.46 -2.48
CA PRO A 109 7.50 17.87 -2.64
C PRO A 109 6.58 16.77 -3.19
N THR A 110 7.12 15.82 -3.96
CA THR A 110 6.35 14.69 -4.51
C THR A 110 6.43 13.42 -3.65
N SER A 111 6.83 13.57 -2.38
CA SER A 111 6.92 12.46 -1.44
C SER A 111 5.55 12.06 -0.93
N ARG A 112 5.34 10.75 -0.81
CA ARG A 112 4.14 10.16 -0.20
C ARG A 112 4.51 8.91 0.58
N LEU A 113 3.65 8.52 1.52
CA LEU A 113 3.70 7.19 2.10
C LEU A 113 3.02 6.22 1.14
N GLY A 114 3.79 5.30 0.53
CA GLY A 114 3.27 4.34 -0.43
C GLY A 114 2.18 3.44 0.15
N CYS A 115 2.15 3.25 1.47
CA CYS A 115 1.08 2.51 2.14
C CYS A 115 -0.29 3.24 2.13
N GLN A 116 -0.34 4.55 1.86
CA GLN A 116 -1.59 5.30 1.74
C GLN A 116 -2.07 5.40 0.29
N ILE A 117 -1.26 4.95 -0.68
CA ILE A 117 -1.62 4.98 -2.09
C ILE A 117 -2.33 3.68 -2.47
N ILE A 118 -3.61 3.81 -2.81
CA ILE A 118 -4.44 2.74 -3.35
C ILE A 118 -4.54 2.89 -4.86
N LEU A 119 -4.26 1.82 -5.60
CA LEU A 119 -4.28 1.85 -7.06
C LEU A 119 -5.66 2.13 -7.62
N LYS A 120 -5.71 3.05 -8.58
CA LYS A 120 -6.90 3.40 -9.36
C LYS A 120 -6.55 3.33 -10.85
N LYS A 121 -7.57 3.19 -11.70
CA LYS A 121 -7.38 3.13 -13.17
C LYS A 121 -6.66 4.35 -13.74
N GLU A 122 -6.81 5.51 -13.10
CA GLU A 122 -6.15 6.77 -13.46
C GLU A 122 -4.63 6.79 -13.23
N TYR A 123 -4.09 5.79 -12.50
CA TYR A 123 -2.67 5.63 -12.20
C TYR A 123 -1.97 4.65 -13.15
N GLU A 124 -2.59 4.34 -14.30
CA GLU A 124 -1.95 3.53 -15.35
C GLU A 124 -0.64 4.19 -15.80
N GLY A 125 0.44 3.40 -15.76
CA GLY A 125 1.80 3.85 -16.08
C GLY A 125 2.49 4.63 -14.95
N MET A 126 1.91 4.69 -13.74
CA MET A 126 2.49 5.44 -12.62
C MET A 126 3.90 4.97 -12.31
N GLU A 127 4.81 5.93 -12.18
CA GLU A 127 6.18 5.67 -11.76
C GLU A 127 6.38 6.14 -10.32
N VAL A 128 6.84 5.23 -9.47
CA VAL A 128 7.18 5.48 -8.08
C VAL A 128 8.65 5.16 -7.86
N THR A 129 9.37 6.05 -7.21
CA THR A 129 10.81 5.91 -6.95
C THR A 129 11.07 5.75 -5.46
N LEU A 130 11.87 4.76 -5.08
CA LEU A 130 12.28 4.54 -3.71
C LEU A 130 13.40 5.53 -3.34
N PRO A 131 13.37 6.14 -2.14
CA PRO A 131 14.47 6.96 -1.64
C PRO A 131 15.71 6.10 -1.37
N GLN A 132 16.89 6.74 -1.37
CA GLN A 132 18.17 6.03 -1.14
C GLN A 132 18.25 5.38 0.25
N ALA A 133 17.58 5.98 1.23
CA ALA A 133 17.47 5.43 2.58
C ALA A 133 16.12 5.84 3.17
N THR A 134 15.59 4.98 4.03
CA THR A 134 14.38 5.20 4.83
C THR A 134 14.74 5.16 6.31
N ARG A 135 14.01 5.89 7.15
CA ARG A 135 14.24 5.88 8.60
C ARG A 135 13.54 4.67 9.21
N ASN A 136 14.27 3.60 9.40
CA ASN A 136 13.83 2.48 10.23
C ASN A 136 14.26 2.74 11.69
N PHE A 137 13.30 2.84 12.61
CA PHE A 137 13.59 3.05 14.03
C PHE A 137 14.14 1.79 14.72
N TYR A 138 14.09 0.62 14.08
CA TYR A 138 14.70 -0.59 14.61
C TYR A 138 16.20 -0.63 14.30
N VAL A 139 16.97 -0.72 15.38
CA VAL A 139 18.39 -1.04 15.40
C VAL A 139 18.69 -2.30 14.57
N ASP A 140 19.76 -2.19 13.78
CA ASP A 140 20.54 -3.26 13.15
C ASP A 140 19.87 -4.15 12.08
N GLY A 141 20.06 -3.76 10.82
CA GLY A 141 20.72 -4.60 9.79
C GLY A 141 20.12 -5.94 9.39
N HIS A 142 18.94 -6.31 9.89
CA HIS A 142 18.32 -7.61 9.59
C HIS A 142 17.43 -7.49 8.36
N LYS A 143 17.79 -8.16 7.26
CA LYS A 143 16.93 -8.36 6.09
C LYS A 143 16.03 -9.57 6.38
N PRO A 144 14.74 -9.42 6.72
CA PRO A 144 13.85 -10.57 6.80
C PRO A 144 13.64 -11.13 5.39
N GLU A 145 13.94 -12.42 5.21
CA GLU A 145 13.51 -13.12 3.99
C GLU A 145 11.98 -13.24 4.02
N PRO A 146 11.30 -12.94 2.89
CA PRO A 146 9.85 -13.11 2.79
C PRO A 146 9.52 -14.60 2.95
N HIS A 147 8.56 -14.91 3.83
CA HIS A 147 8.05 -16.24 4.10
C HIS A 147 6.81 -16.56 3.25
#